data_AF-A0A840X8J7-F1
#
_entry.id   AF-A0A840X8J7-F1
#
_cell.length_a   1.000
_cell.length_b   1.000
_cell.length_c   1.000
_cell.angle_alpha   90.00
_cell.angle_beta   90.00
_cell.angle_gamma   90.00
#
_symmetry.space_group_name_H-M   'P 1'
#
loop_
_entity.id
_entity.type
_entity.pdbx_description
1 polymer ?
#
loop_
_entity_poly.entity_id
_entity_poly.type
_entity_poly.pdbx_seq_one_letter_code
_entity_poly.pdbx_strand_id
1 'polypeptide(L)' 'MAVNVRSSDRDQGFLLPPSVRDWLPEDHLAFFVIDVVAELDLAAFYAAFRADGRGGAVYDPEVMLGVLI' A
#
# COMPACT_ATOMS: atom_id res chain seq x y z
N MET A 1 -26.48 -16.02 25.00
CA MET A 1 -26.72 -15.24 23.76
C MET A 1 -25.57 -15.55 22.82
N ALA A 2 -25.85 -16.01 21.60
CA ALA A 2 -24.79 -16.29 20.61
C ALA A 2 -24.53 -15.03 19.79
N VAL A 3 -23.26 -14.62 19.73
CA VAL A 3 -22.80 -13.49 18.91
C VAL A 3 -22.83 -13.94 17.46
N ASN A 4 -23.39 -13.13 16.57
CA ASN A 4 -23.28 -13.34 15.12
C ASN A 4 -21.91 -12.80 14.68
N VAL A 5 -21.06 -13.69 14.15
CA VAL A 5 -19.64 -13.45 13.88
C VAL A 5 -19.34 -13.73 12.41
N ARG A 6 -18.53 -12.89 11.76
CA ARG A 6 -17.92 -13.26 10.47
C ARG A 6 -16.82 -14.28 10.71
N SER A 7 -17.03 -15.53 10.29
CA SER A 7 -15.95 -16.53 10.25
C SER A 7 -15.18 -16.38 8.95
N SER A 8 -13.94 -15.93 9.04
CA SER A 8 -13.01 -15.88 7.92
C SER A 8 -12.38 -17.27 7.77
N ASP A 9 -12.72 -17.99 6.70
CA ASP A 9 -11.94 -19.17 6.29
C ASP A 9 -10.72 -18.67 5.52
N ARG A 10 -9.62 -18.54 6.26
CA ARG A 10 -8.32 -18.09 5.75
C ARG A 10 -7.43 -19.27 5.35
N ASP A 11 -7.95 -20.50 5.43
CA ASP A 11 -7.25 -21.72 5.02
C ASP A 11 -7.51 -22.07 3.55
N GLN A 12 -8.30 -21.24 2.86
CA GLN A 12 -8.33 -21.16 1.41
C GLN A 12 -6.95 -20.75 0.89
N GLY A 13 -6.14 -21.76 0.54
CA GLY A 13 -4.71 -21.57 0.35
C GLY A 13 -4.31 -20.77 -0.88
N PHE A 14 -3.22 -20.02 -0.73
CA PHE A 14 -2.18 -19.86 -1.75
C PHE A 14 -0.87 -20.44 -1.18
N LEU A 15 -0.16 -21.29 -1.93
CA LEU A 15 1.05 -22.02 -1.48
C LEU A 15 2.27 -21.10 -1.22
N LEU A 16 2.27 -19.94 -1.86
CA LEU A 16 3.13 -18.76 -1.71
C LEU A 16 2.20 -17.56 -1.90
N PRO A 17 2.42 -16.40 -1.27
CA PRO A 17 1.59 -15.24 -1.58
C PRO A 17 1.73 -14.97 -3.08
N PRO A 18 0.62 -14.93 -3.86
CA PRO A 18 0.69 -14.35 -5.20
C PRO A 18 1.31 -12.98 -5.04
N SER A 19 2.20 -12.62 -5.96
CA SER A 19 2.73 -11.26 -5.94
C SER A 19 1.54 -10.32 -5.86
N VAL A 20 1.61 -9.28 -5.04
CA VAL A 20 0.55 -8.26 -5.04
C VAL A 20 0.39 -7.67 -6.45
N ARG A 21 1.45 -7.72 -7.26
CA ARG A 21 1.39 -7.40 -8.70
C ARG A 21 0.47 -8.32 -9.49
N ASP A 22 0.32 -9.59 -9.10
CA ASP A 22 -0.53 -10.55 -9.79
C ASP A 22 -2.02 -10.36 -9.45
N TRP A 23 -2.36 -9.41 -8.57
CA TRP A 23 -3.75 -9.11 -8.21
C TRP A 23 -4.47 -8.31 -9.29
N LEU A 24 -3.72 -7.67 -10.19
CA LEU A 24 -4.22 -6.85 -11.29
C LEU A 24 -3.62 -7.33 -12.62
N PRO A 25 -4.32 -7.13 -13.76
CA PRO A 25 -3.74 -7.34 -15.08
C PRO A 25 -2.45 -6.54 -15.27
N GLU A 26 -1.47 -7.09 -15.99
CA GLU A 26 -0.16 -6.44 -16.21
C GLU A 26 -0.27 -5.04 -16.84
N ASP A 27 -1.31 -4.78 -17.63
CA ASP A 27 -1.60 -3.51 -18.29
C ASP A 27 -2.52 -2.57 -17.49
N HIS A 28 -2.80 -2.90 -16.23
CA HIS A 28 -3.68 -2.10 -15.39
C HIS A 28 -3.07 -0.72 -15.07
N LEU A 29 -3.86 0.34 -15.25
CA LEU A 29 -3.45 1.74 -15.08
C LEU A 29 -2.77 2.03 -13.73
N ALA A 30 -3.14 1.32 -12.67
CA ALA A 30 -2.51 1.48 -11.35
C ALA A 30 -0.98 1.30 -11.39
N PHE A 31 -0.46 0.41 -12.24
CA PHE A 31 0.99 0.25 -12.40
C PHE A 31 1.63 1.46 -13.06
N PHE A 32 0.99 2.02 -14.09
CA PHE A 32 1.43 3.28 -14.70
C PHE A 32 1.43 4.44 -13.69
N VAL A 33 0.39 4.53 -12.85
CA VAL A 33 0.32 5.54 -11.79
C VAL A 33 1.47 5.38 -10.80
N ILE A 34 1.73 4.15 -10.33
CA ILE A 34 2.84 3.84 -9.43
C ILE A 34 4.19 4.23 -10.08
N ASP A 35 4.40 3.87 -11.35
CA ASP A 35 5.63 4.22 -12.08
C ASP A 35 5.79 5.73 -12.22
N VAL A 36 4.71 6.47 -12.52
CA VAL A 36 4.75 7.95 -12.60
C VAL A 36 5.07 8.57 -11.25
N VAL A 37 4.45 8.08 -10.17
CA VAL A 37 4.69 8.60 -8.82
C VAL A 37 6.14 8.38 -8.39
N ALA A 38 6.73 7.23 -8.73
CA ALA A 38 8.13 6.91 -8.43
C ALA A 38 9.14 7.87 -9.09
N GLU A 39 8.74 8.55 -10.18
CA GLU A 39 9.57 9.54 -10.89
C GLU A 39 9.39 10.97 -10.37
N LEU A 40 8.47 11.22 -9.43
CA LEU A 40 8.23 12.55 -8.87
C LEU A 40 9.23 12.90 -7.78
N ASP A 41 9.63 14.17 -7.72
CA ASP A 41 10.39 14.69 -6.57
C ASP A 41 9.47 14.90 -5.37
N LEU A 42 9.56 13.98 -4.40
CA LEU A 42 8.80 14.01 -3.15
C LEU A 42 9.61 14.57 -1.95
N ALA A 43 10.80 15.15 -2.18
CA ALA A 43 11.70 15.58 -1.10
C ALA A 43 11.04 16.56 -0.11
N ALA A 44 10.16 17.44 -0.60
CA ALA A 44 9.42 18.38 0.24
C ALA A 44 8.46 17.69 1.23
N PHE A 45 7.84 16.56 0.85
CA PHE A 45 6.98 15.79 1.74
C PHE A 45 7.79 15.10 2.83
N TYR A 46 8.92 14.48 2.47
CA TYR A 46 9.81 13.84 3.45
C TYR A 46 10.43 14.86 4.42
N ALA A 47 10.79 16.06 3.93
CA ALA A 47 11.33 17.12 4.77
C ALA A 47 10.34 17.66 5.83
N ALA A 48 9.03 17.47 5.62
CA ALA A 48 8.01 17.85 6.59
C ALA A 48 7.93 16.87 7.78
N PHE A 49 8.45 15.65 7.63
CA PHE A 49 8.50 14.69 8.73
C PHE A 49 9.61 15.00 9.73
N ARG A 50 9.41 14.57 10.98
CA ARG A 50 10.42 14.72 12.02
C ARG A 50 11.60 13.79 11.73
N ALA A 51 12.81 14.34 11.69
CA ALA A 51 14.04 13.57 11.51
C ALA A 51 14.52 12.84 12.78
N ASP A 52 13.90 13.08 13.94
CA ASP A 52 14.33 12.53 15.23
C ASP A 52 13.83 11.11 15.51
N GLY A 53 13.05 10.52 14.60
CA GLY A 53 12.53 9.16 14.70
C GLY A 53 11.57 8.93 15.87
N ARG A 54 11.08 10.00 16.49
CA ARG A 54 10.18 9.94 17.66
C ARG A 54 8.74 10.13 17.22
N GLY A 55 7.87 9.18 17.57
CA GLY A 55 6.46 9.17 17.23
C GLY A 55 6.03 7.83 16.63
N GLY A 56 4.77 7.75 16.21
CA GLY A 56 4.28 6.61 15.42
C GLY A 56 4.88 6.61 14.01
N ALA A 57 4.89 5.45 13.36
CA ALA A 57 5.29 5.34 11.96
C ALA A 57 4.40 6.23 11.08
N VAL A 58 5.03 7.05 10.24
CA VAL A 58 4.34 7.82 9.21
C VAL A 58 4.07 6.93 7.99
N TYR A 59 3.02 7.24 7.23
CA TYR A 59 2.82 6.63 5.93
C TYR A 59 3.80 7.23 4.92
N ASP A 60 4.26 6.40 3.98
CA ASP A 60 5.16 6.83 2.91
C ASP A 60 4.41 7.79 1.95
N PRO A 61 4.93 9.01 1.69
CA PRO A 61 4.40 9.94 0.71
C PRO A 61 4.16 9.31 -0.67
N GLU A 62 5.04 8.40 -1.11
CA GLU A 62 4.90 7.69 -2.39
C GLU A 62 3.63 6.81 -2.39
N VAL A 63 3.42 6.04 -1.32
CA VAL A 63 2.23 5.20 -1.15
C VAL A 63 0.97 6.04 -0.99
N MET A 64 1.03 7.12 -0.19
CA MET A 64 -0.10 8.01 0.01
C MET A 64 -0.54 8.66 -1.31
N LEU A 65 0.42 9.09 -2.13
CA LEU A 65 0.14 9.73 -3.41
C LEU A 65 -0.43 8.72 -4.41
N GLY A 66 0.14 7.51 -4.49
CA GLY A 66 -0.36 6.44 -5.34
C GLY A 66 -1.77 5.93 -4.99
N VAL A 67 -2.26 6.16 -3.76
CA VAL A 67 -3.64 5.87 -3.35
C VAL A 67 -4.58 7.05 -3.61
N LEU A 68 -4.07 8.28 -3.54
CA LEU A 68 -4.87 9.49 -3.67
C LEU A 68 -5.33 9.76 -5.11
N ILE A 69 -4.49 9.44 -6.08
CA ILE A 69 -4.71 9.70 -7.52
C ILE A 69 -5.27 8.48 -8.23
#